data_AF-A0A2P5K5P0-F1
#
_entry.id   AF-A0A2P5K5P0-F1
#
_cell.length_a   1.000
_cell.length_b   1.000
_cell.length_c   1.000
_cell.angle_alpha   90.00
_cell.angle_beta   90.00
_cell.angle_gamma   90.00
#
_symmetry.space_group_name_H-M   'P 1'
#
loop_
_entity.id
_entity.type
_entity.pdbx_description
1 polymer ?
#
loop_
_entity_poly.entity_id
_entity_poly.type
_entity_poly.pdbx_seq_one_letter_code
_entity_poly.pdbx_strand_id
1 'polypeptide(L)' 'MQQFIVSGTFRAGHLWENFTKTITSQNESNAKEKVYSLIGSEHGLKRNLIKIESIIKE' A
#
# COMPACT_ATOMS: atom_id res chain seq x y z
N MET A 1 3.09 16.47 8.95
CA MET A 1 2.87 15.18 8.26
C MET A 1 4.23 14.54 8.04
N GLN A 2 4.29 13.22 7.92
CA GLN A 2 5.52 12.45 7.75
C GLN A 2 5.41 11.59 6.50
N GLN A 3 6.55 11.23 5.94
CA GLN A 3 6.65 10.47 4.70
C GLN A 3 6.91 9.01 5.05
N PHE A 4 6.17 8.11 4.43
CA PHE A 4 6.25 6.67 4.70
C PHE A 4 6.45 5.94 3.39
N ILE A 5 7.42 5.04 3.37
CA ILE A 5 7.67 4.13 2.27
C ILE A 5 6.96 2.82 2.64
N VAL A 6 5.94 2.47 1.86
CA VAL A 6 5.17 1.25 2.06
C VAL A 6 5.46 0.29 0.93
N SER A 7 5.88 -0.91 1.29
CA SER A 7 6.21 -1.97 0.34
C SER A 7 5.38 -3.22 0.62
N GLY A 8 5.05 -3.93 -0.44
CA GLY A 8 4.31 -5.19 -0.35
C GLY A 8 3.99 -5.77 -1.70
N THR A 9 2.92 -6.56 -1.77
CA THR A 9 2.44 -7.21 -2.98
C THR A 9 0.94 -7.02 -3.16
N PHE A 10 0.48 -6.95 -4.40
CA PHE A 10 -0.94 -6.97 -4.73
C PHE A 10 -1.21 -8.00 -5.84
N ARG A 11 -2.45 -8.49 -5.91
CA ARG A 11 -2.85 -9.47 -6.92
C ARG A 11 -3.30 -8.77 -8.21
N ALA A 12 -2.48 -8.85 -9.26
CA ALA A 12 -2.81 -8.41 -10.61
C ALA A 12 -3.34 -9.60 -11.43
N GLY A 13 -4.65 -9.80 -11.42
CA GLY A 13 -5.28 -10.94 -12.08
C GLY A 13 -4.83 -12.28 -11.49
N HIS A 14 -3.99 -13.02 -12.22
CA HIS A 14 -3.48 -14.33 -11.79
C HIS A 14 -2.12 -14.28 -11.10
N LEU A 15 -1.43 -13.14 -11.13
CA LEU A 15 -0.08 -12.98 -10.60
C LEU A 15 -0.10 -12.08 -9.36
N TRP A 16 0.92 -12.24 -8.50
CA TRP A 16 1.22 -11.31 -7.43
C TRP A 16 2.37 -10.42 -7.88
N GLU A 17 2.17 -9.10 -7.82
CA GLU A 17 3.17 -8.10 -8.18
C GLU A 17 3.59 -7.32 -6.96
N ASN A 18 4.88 -7.01 -6.87
CA ASN A 18 5.43 -6.18 -5.80
C ASN A 18 5.15 -4.71 -6.07
N PHE A 19 4.92 -3.94 -5.02
CA PHE A 19 4.81 -2.50 -5.09
C PHE A 19 5.62 -1.84 -3.98
N THR A 20 6.10 -0.64 -4.27
CA THR A 20 6.66 0.28 -3.29
C THR A 20 6.05 1.65 -3.57
N LYS A 21 5.45 2.26 -2.55
CA LYS A 21 4.79 3.56 -2.69
C LYS A 21 5.17 4.46 -1.53
N THR A 22 5.61 5.66 -1.86
CA THR A 22 5.89 6.71 -0.87
C THR A 22 4.63 7.54 -0.67
N ILE A 23 4.19 7.66 0.58
CA ILE A 23 2.96 8.34 0.93
C ILE A 23 3.14 9.24 2.15
N THR A 24 2.55 10.43 2.08
CA THR A 24 2.56 11.38 3.18
C THR A 24 1.35 11.15 4.08
N SER A 25 1.60 10.91 5.36
CA SER A 25 0.57 10.56 6.34
C SER A 25 0.87 11.13 7.74
N GLN A 26 -0.08 11.01 8.65
CA GLN A 26 0.11 11.45 10.04
C GLN A 26 0.80 10.39 10.90
N ASN A 27 0.54 9.12 10.63
CA ASN A 27 1.08 7.96 11.33
C ASN A 27 1.08 6.72 10.41
N GLU A 28 1.72 5.64 10.85
CA GLU A 28 1.85 4.39 10.08
C GLU A 28 0.48 3.73 9.79
N SER A 29 -0.45 3.81 10.74
CA SER A 29 -1.80 3.25 10.56
C SER A 29 -2.55 3.95 9.43
N ASN A 30 -2.55 5.29 9.42
CA ASN A 30 -3.17 6.07 8.36
C ASN A 30 -2.42 5.90 7.03
N ALA A 31 -1.10 5.73 7.07
CA ALA A 31 -0.30 5.40 5.91
C ALA A 31 -0.74 4.07 5.27
N LYS A 32 -0.92 3.04 6.09
CA LYS A 32 -1.43 1.73 5.67
C LYS A 32 -2.81 1.83 5.01
N GLU A 33 -3.74 2.55 5.64
CA GLU A 33 -5.09 2.74 5.10
C GLU A 33 -5.12 3.51 3.78
N LYS A 34 -4.26 4.53 3.65
CA LYS A 34 -4.09 5.25 2.39
C LYS A 34 -3.63 4.30 1.29
N VAL A 35 -2.62 3.48 1.53
CA VAL A 35 -2.10 2.51 0.53
C VAL A 35 -3.20 1.55 0.08
N TYR A 36 -3.99 0.99 1.01
CA TYR A 36 -5.11 0.13 0.64
C TYR A 36 -6.12 0.83 -0.27
N SER A 37 -6.44 2.10 0.02
CA SER A 37 -7.39 2.87 -0.77
C SER A 37 -6.81 3.25 -2.13
N LEU A 38 -5.54 3.61 -2.18
CA LEU A 38 -4.83 4.05 -3.39
C LEU A 38 -4.66 2.89 -4.38
N ILE A 39 -4.05 1.78 -3.94
CA ILE A 39 -3.88 0.56 -4.76
C ILE A 39 -5.24 -0.04 -5.12
N GLY A 40 -6.19 -0.05 -4.17
CA GLY A 40 -7.55 -0.53 -4.42
C GLY A 40 -8.28 0.28 -5.48
N SER A 41 -8.14 1.61 -5.48
CA SER A 41 -8.77 2.50 -6.45
C SER A 41 -8.08 2.48 -7.83
N GLU A 42 -6.75 2.42 -7.87
CA GLU A 42 -5.98 2.39 -9.13
C GLU A 42 -6.17 1.07 -9.89
N HIS A 43 -6.23 -0.05 -9.18
CA HIS A 43 -6.26 -1.39 -9.78
C HIS A 43 -7.60 -2.13 -9.61
N GLY A 44 -8.60 -1.51 -8.97
CA GLY A 44 -9.90 -2.13 -8.72
C GLY A 44 -9.84 -3.33 -7.76
N LEU A 45 -8.87 -3.32 -6.84
CA LEU A 45 -8.59 -4.47 -5.98
C LEU A 45 -9.27 -4.37 -4.62
N LYS A 46 -9.77 -5.51 -4.16
CA LYS A 46 -10.27 -5.66 -2.78
C LYS A 46 -9.09 -5.69 -1.81
N ARG A 47 -9.28 -5.19 -0.58
CA ARG A 47 -8.23 -5.11 0.45
C ARG A 47 -7.56 -6.44 0.79
N ASN A 48 -8.29 -7.55 0.66
CA ASN A 48 -7.76 -8.91 0.87
C ASN A 48 -6.77 -9.36 -0.22
N LEU A 49 -6.73 -8.68 -1.36
CA LEU A 49 -5.80 -8.92 -2.47
C LEU A 49 -4.56 -8.03 -2.41
N ILE A 50 -4.40 -7.26 -1.33
CA ILE A 50 -3.27 -6.36 -1.10
C ILE A 50 -2.59 -6.80 0.20
N LYS A 51 -1.33 -7.20 0.11
CA LYS A 51 -0.48 -7.59 1.23
C LYS A 51 0.58 -6.52 1.42
N ILE A 52 0.58 -5.91 2.59
CA ILE A 52 1.61 -4.94 2.98
C ILE A 52 2.65 -5.70 3.79
N GLU A 53 3.89 -5.68 3.34
CA GLU A 53 5.00 -6.40 3.97
C GLU A 53 5.79 -5.50 4.91
N SER A 54 6.03 -4.24 4.52
CA SER A 54 6.80 -3.30 5.32
C SER A 54 6.29 -1.88 5.19
N ILE A 55 6.40 -1.14 6.29
CA ILE A 55 6.12 0.29 6.39
C ILE A 55 7.34 0.91 7.07
N ILE A 56 8.06 1.75 6.36
CA ILE A 56 9.24 2.44 6.85
C ILE A 56 8.92 3.93 6.87
N LYS A 57 9.20 4.58 7.98
CA LYS A 57 9.16 6.04 8.06
C LYS A 57 10.45 6.60 7.44
N GLU A 58 10.28 7.50 6.48
CA GLU A 58 11.37 8.27 5.89
C GLU A 58 11.84 9.40 6.83
#